data_AF-A0A8H8SKB7-F1
#
_entry.id   AF-A0A8H8SKB7-F1
#
_cell.length_a   1.000
_cell.length_b   1.000
_cell.length_c   1.000
_cell.angle_alpha   90.00
_cell.angle_beta   90.00
_cell.angle_gamma   90.00
#
_symmetry.space_group_name_H-M   'P 1'
#
loop_
_entity.id
_entity.type
_entity.pdbx_description
1 polymer ?
#
loop_
_entity_poly.entity_id
_entity_poly.type
_entity_poly.pdbx_seq_one_letter_code
_entity_poly.pdbx_strand_id
1 'polypeptide(L)'
;MVQWNPTRTKVQLRLAVQRLRIVQQKQEALAKTARRDIATLVEKGKLETARVRVENIINEDIHLELLELLELYCELLIARFGLLDMNTREPDPGIKEGVCSVIHAAPRTEIKELHVLREMLMSKYGREFAVGVMENKDGCVSERVMKKLQISTPSPALVDAYLGEIAKGYGIDWTPAVSGSAPSAPTDLKPNPDDKGDDDGGDNALGLEDDKAEVESLLSPAKFKDSTAKLPDVPAPPAADPPPSYPTASGSNGGKGSYDADLFKRLEALKKR
;
A
#
# COMPACT_ATOMS: atom_id res chain seq x y z
N MET A 1 -32.20 13.17 -9.43
CA MET A 1 -31.76 11.84 -9.91
C MET A 1 -31.20 12.05 -11.31
N VAL A 2 -29.96 11.64 -11.57
CA VAL A 2 -29.30 11.89 -12.88
C VAL A 2 -29.99 11.05 -13.94
N GLN A 3 -30.73 11.67 -14.86
CA GLN A 3 -31.41 10.95 -15.95
C GLN A 3 -30.37 10.37 -16.92
N TRP A 4 -30.60 9.13 -17.37
CA TRP A 4 -29.76 8.47 -18.38
C TRP A 4 -29.71 9.30 -19.67
N ASN A 5 -28.51 9.63 -20.13
CA ASN A 5 -28.28 10.33 -21.38
C ASN A 5 -27.06 9.71 -22.08
N PRO A 6 -27.25 9.00 -23.21
CA PRO A 6 -26.17 8.24 -23.86
C PRO A 6 -25.00 9.13 -24.29
N THR A 7 -25.28 10.27 -24.92
CA THR A 7 -24.24 11.22 -25.37
C THR A 7 -23.43 11.74 -24.18
N ARG A 8 -24.11 12.10 -23.09
CA ARG A 8 -23.45 12.58 -21.87
C ARG A 8 -22.63 11.49 -21.21
N THR A 9 -23.13 10.26 -21.10
CA THR A 9 -22.40 9.13 -20.52
C THR A 9 -21.15 8.77 -21.33
N LYS A 10 -21.24 8.82 -22.66
CA LYS A 10 -20.08 8.60 -23.53
C LYS A 10 -18.99 9.64 -23.34
N VAL A 11 -19.37 10.91 -23.20
CA VAL A 11 -18.42 12.00 -22.85
C VAL A 11 -17.84 11.76 -21.46
N GLN A 12 -18.68 11.41 -20.48
CA GLN A 12 -18.24 11.14 -19.11
C GLN A 12 -17.21 10.02 -19.02
N LEU A 13 -17.41 8.92 -19.77
CA LEU A 13 -16.44 7.82 -19.86
C LEU A 13 -15.09 8.29 -20.39
N ARG A 14 -15.07 9.13 -21.43
CA ARG A 14 -13.82 9.68 -21.99
C ARG A 14 -13.09 10.58 -20.99
N LEU A 15 -13.84 11.41 -20.26
CA LEU A 15 -13.28 12.25 -19.19
C LEU A 15 -12.71 11.39 -18.05
N ALA A 16 -13.40 10.30 -17.68
CA ALA A 16 -12.92 9.36 -16.67
C ALA A 16 -11.59 8.71 -17.08
N VAL A 17 -11.47 8.22 -18.32
CA VAL A 17 -10.22 7.65 -18.85
C VAL A 17 -9.09 8.68 -18.82
N GLN A 18 -9.35 9.90 -19.31
CA GLN A 18 -8.33 10.96 -19.28
C GLN A 18 -7.90 11.30 -17.85
N ARG A 19 -8.84 11.35 -16.90
CA ARG A 19 -8.54 11.62 -15.51
C ARG A 19 -7.73 10.50 -14.86
N LEU A 20 -8.10 9.24 -15.11
CA LEU A 20 -7.41 8.06 -14.60
C LEU A 20 -5.94 8.08 -15.02
N ARG A 21 -5.64 8.31 -16.30
CA ARG A 21 -4.27 8.44 -16.82
C ARG A 21 -3.45 9.51 -16.10
N ILE A 22 -4.05 10.69 -15.89
CA ILE A 22 -3.36 11.79 -15.20
C ILE A 22 -3.04 11.42 -13.75
N VAL A 23 -3.99 10.77 -13.06
CA VAL A 23 -3.80 10.36 -11.67
C VAL A 23 -2.76 9.25 -11.55
N GLN A 24 -2.80 8.24 -12.44
CA GLN A 24 -1.79 7.18 -12.50
C GLN A 24 -0.39 7.75 -12.70
N GLN A 25 -0.18 8.58 -13.72
CA GLN A 25 1.11 9.24 -13.98
C GLN A 25 1.62 10.05 -12.79
N LYS A 26 0.71 10.75 -12.09
CA LYS A 26 1.05 11.49 -10.87
C LYS A 26 1.46 10.56 -9.74
N GLN A 27 0.72 9.48 -9.50
CA GLN A 27 1.02 8.52 -8.43
C GLN A 27 2.34 7.79 -8.69
N GLU A 28 2.62 7.38 -9.92
CA GLU A 28 3.91 6.79 -10.30
C GLU A 28 5.10 7.73 -10.01
N ALA A 29 4.96 9.02 -10.33
CA ALA A 29 6.01 10.01 -10.06
C ALA A 29 6.25 10.21 -8.55
N LEU A 30 5.18 10.18 -7.75
CA LEU A 30 5.27 10.24 -6.28
C LEU A 30 5.90 8.97 -5.72
N ALA A 31 5.52 7.79 -6.22
CA ALA A 31 6.07 6.50 -5.80
C ALA A 31 7.59 6.43 -6.06
N LYS A 32 8.07 6.92 -7.21
CA LYS A 32 9.51 7.02 -7.49
C LYS A 32 10.25 7.85 -6.44
N THR A 33 9.70 9.01 -6.10
CA THR A 33 10.29 9.91 -5.09
C THR A 33 10.30 9.25 -3.71
N ALA A 34 9.19 8.62 -3.32
CA ALA A 34 9.09 7.94 -2.03
C ALA A 34 10.00 6.71 -1.91
N ARG A 35 10.18 5.91 -2.98
CA ARG A 35 11.17 4.82 -3.02
C ARG A 35 12.59 5.33 -2.81
N ARG A 36 12.95 6.48 -3.39
CA ARG A 36 14.24 7.14 -3.14
C ARG A 36 14.38 7.57 -1.68
N ASP A 37 13.35 8.17 -1.10
CA ASP A 37 13.37 8.60 0.30
C ASP A 37 13.53 7.39 1.24
N ILE A 38 12.86 6.26 0.94
CA ILE A 38 13.03 4.99 1.65
C ILE A 38 14.48 4.49 1.56
N ALA A 39 15.09 4.52 0.38
CA ALA A 39 16.50 4.15 0.22
C ALA A 39 17.41 4.98 1.14
N THR A 40 17.18 6.30 1.24
CA THR A 40 17.95 7.14 2.18
C THR A 40 17.70 6.81 3.65
N LEU A 41 16.51 6.31 4.01
CA LEU A 41 16.21 5.89 5.38
C LEU A 41 16.92 4.58 5.72
N VAL A 42 16.98 3.64 4.77
CA VAL A 42 17.71 2.37 4.91
C VAL A 42 19.20 2.63 5.06
N GLU A 43 19.79 3.50 4.24
CA GLU A 43 21.20 3.90 4.33
C GLU A 43 21.55 4.53 5.70
N LYS A 44 20.62 5.30 6.28
CA LYS A 44 20.78 5.91 7.62
C LYS A 44 20.51 4.94 8.77
N GLY A 45 20.20 3.67 8.50
CA GLY A 45 19.86 2.67 9.52
C GLY A 45 18.51 2.86 10.21
N LYS A 46 17.63 3.73 9.69
CA LYS A 46 16.29 4.01 10.26
C LYS A 46 15.25 3.00 9.76
N LEU A 47 15.49 1.72 10.04
CA LEU A 47 14.70 0.62 9.47
C LEU A 47 13.23 0.65 9.89
N GLU A 48 12.92 1.01 11.14
CA GLU A 48 11.53 1.06 11.60
C GLU A 48 10.72 2.11 10.83
N THR A 49 11.30 3.29 10.61
CA THR A 49 10.66 4.33 9.79
C THR A 49 10.56 3.89 8.33
N ALA A 50 11.57 3.17 7.80
CA ALA A 50 11.54 2.66 6.43
C ALA A 50 10.43 1.61 6.23
N ARG A 51 10.23 0.69 7.19
CA ARG A 51 9.16 -0.33 7.17
C ARG A 51 7.78 0.31 7.06
N VAL A 52 7.47 1.25 7.94
CA VAL A 52 6.18 1.97 7.92
C VAL A 52 5.99 2.73 6.60
N ARG A 53 7.06 3.30 6.03
CA ARG A 53 6.98 4.00 4.73
C ARG A 53 6.77 3.04 3.55
N VAL A 54 7.34 1.84 3.60
CA VAL A 54 7.15 0.81 2.59
C VAL A 54 5.73 0.25 2.60
N GLU A 55 5.13 0.07 3.79
CA GLU A 55 3.73 -0.37 3.87
C GLU A 55 2.79 0.57 3.11
N ASN A 56 3.01 1.88 3.20
CA ASN A 56 2.24 2.86 2.44
C ASN A 56 2.49 2.72 0.93
N ILE A 57 3.73 2.53 0.50
CA ILE A 57 4.06 2.38 -0.93
C ILE A 57 3.44 1.12 -1.53
N ILE A 58 3.44 0.00 -0.79
CA ILE A 58 2.78 -1.22 -1.24
C ILE A 58 1.28 -0.97 -1.49
N ASN A 59 0.62 -0.28 -0.55
CA ASN A 59 -0.79 0.07 -0.71
C ASN A 59 -1.03 1.05 -1.87
N GLU A 60 -0.15 2.03 -2.06
CA GLU A 60 -0.20 2.95 -3.21
C GLU A 60 -0.04 2.21 -4.54
N ASP A 61 0.87 1.23 -4.62
CA ASP A 61 1.07 0.42 -5.82
C ASP A 61 -0.14 -0.49 -6.12
N ILE A 62 -0.76 -1.09 -5.10
CA ILE A 62 -2.01 -1.86 -5.25
C ILE A 62 -3.14 -0.96 -5.75
N HIS A 63 -3.25 0.26 -5.21
CA HIS A 63 -4.25 1.23 -5.64
C HIS A 63 -4.00 1.70 -7.08
N LEU A 64 -2.74 1.88 -7.49
CA LEU A 64 -2.39 2.19 -8.87
C LEU A 64 -2.88 1.08 -9.84
N GLU A 65 -2.61 -0.18 -9.51
CA GLU A 65 -3.08 -1.33 -10.31
C GLU A 65 -4.62 -1.38 -10.40
N LEU A 66 -5.33 -0.99 -9.34
CA LEU A 66 -6.78 -0.83 -9.38
C LEU A 66 -7.20 0.27 -10.37
N LEU A 67 -6.54 1.42 -10.37
CA LEU A 67 -6.86 2.53 -11.28
C LEU A 67 -6.63 2.16 -12.75
N GLU A 68 -5.57 1.41 -13.05
CA GLU A 68 -5.31 0.88 -14.41
C GLU A 68 -6.42 -0.08 -14.86
N LEU A 69 -6.88 -0.94 -13.95
CA LEU A 69 -7.94 -1.89 -14.23
C LEU A 69 -9.30 -1.19 -14.44
N LEU A 70 -9.57 -0.11 -13.70
CA LEU A 70 -10.73 0.75 -13.93
C LEU A 70 -10.65 1.52 -15.25
N GLU A 71 -9.46 1.94 -15.68
CA GLU A 71 -9.25 2.55 -17.00
C GLU A 71 -9.63 1.55 -18.09
N LEU A 72 -9.11 0.33 -18.02
CA LEU A 72 -9.42 -0.74 -18.98
C LEU A 72 -10.93 -0.98 -19.10
N TYR A 73 -11.67 -1.00 -17.98
CA TYR A 73 -13.13 -1.14 -18.03
C TYR A 73 -13.82 0.08 -18.62
N CYS A 74 -13.36 1.30 -18.32
CA CYS A 74 -13.92 2.49 -18.95
C CYS A 74 -13.70 2.46 -20.48
N GLU A 75 -12.53 2.01 -20.95
CA GLU A 75 -12.26 1.84 -22.38
C GLU A 75 -13.12 0.74 -23.01
N LEU A 76 -13.30 -0.40 -22.33
CA LEU A 76 -14.21 -1.47 -22.75
C LEU A 76 -15.64 -0.93 -22.95
N LEU A 77 -16.14 -0.14 -22.00
CA LEU A 77 -17.48 0.45 -22.07
C LEU A 77 -17.61 1.47 -23.21
N ILE A 78 -16.55 2.21 -23.53
CA ILE A 78 -16.51 3.11 -24.70
C ILE A 78 -16.52 2.30 -26.00
N ALA A 79 -15.69 1.25 -26.09
CA ALA A 79 -15.56 0.41 -27.27
C ALA A 79 -16.87 -0.32 -27.58
N ARG A 80 -17.58 -0.78 -26.55
CA ARG A 80 -18.87 -1.49 -26.64
C ARG A 80 -20.06 -0.63 -26.24
N PHE A 81 -19.99 0.68 -26.49
CA PHE A 81 -21.04 1.61 -26.06
C PHE A 81 -22.43 1.28 -26.62
N GLY A 82 -22.51 0.62 -27.79
CA GLY A 82 -23.79 0.17 -28.36
C GLY A 82 -24.55 -0.79 -27.45
N LEU A 83 -23.84 -1.69 -26.75
CA LEU A 83 -24.44 -2.60 -25.75
C LEU A 83 -24.89 -1.84 -24.51
N LEU A 84 -24.13 -0.80 -24.14
CA LEU A 84 -24.48 0.07 -23.02
C LEU A 84 -25.67 0.98 -23.34
N ASP A 85 -25.99 1.25 -24.60
CA ASP A 85 -27.14 2.08 -24.99
C ASP A 85 -28.45 1.29 -25.17
N MET A 86 -28.38 -0.04 -25.17
CA MET A 86 -29.57 -0.88 -25.23
C MET A 86 -30.54 -0.58 -24.07
N ASN A 87 -31.84 -0.61 -24.37
CA ASN A 87 -32.91 -0.38 -23.40
C ASN A 87 -33.24 -1.67 -22.62
N THR A 88 -32.21 -2.25 -21.99
CA THR A 88 -32.33 -3.44 -21.14
C THR A 88 -32.19 -3.04 -19.67
N ARG A 89 -32.93 -3.76 -18.82
CA ARG A 89 -32.85 -3.57 -17.35
C ARG A 89 -31.61 -4.21 -16.74
N GLU A 90 -30.97 -5.12 -17.46
CA GLU A 90 -29.74 -5.79 -17.06
C GLU A 90 -28.63 -5.50 -18.08
N PRO A 91 -27.37 -5.34 -17.63
CA PRO A 91 -26.24 -5.17 -18.51
C PRO A 91 -25.95 -6.45 -19.29
N ASP A 92 -25.56 -6.29 -20.56
CA ASP A 92 -25.10 -7.40 -21.39
C ASP A 92 -23.87 -8.09 -20.77
N PRO A 93 -23.74 -9.43 -20.83
CA PRO A 93 -22.61 -10.16 -20.25
C PRO A 93 -21.24 -9.64 -20.70
N GLY A 94 -21.12 -9.13 -21.92
CA GLY A 94 -19.88 -8.59 -22.48
C GLY A 94 -19.46 -7.22 -21.93
N ILE A 95 -20.31 -6.56 -21.14
CA ILE A 95 -20.02 -5.29 -20.45
C ILE A 95 -20.34 -5.33 -18.95
N LYS A 96 -21.05 -6.37 -18.48
CA LYS A 96 -21.54 -6.51 -17.10
C LYS A 96 -20.42 -6.35 -16.08
N GLU A 97 -19.30 -7.04 -16.29
CA GLU A 97 -18.12 -6.94 -15.41
C GLU A 97 -17.65 -5.47 -15.26
N GLY A 98 -17.43 -4.78 -16.38
CA GLY A 98 -16.98 -3.38 -16.36
C GLY A 98 -17.97 -2.42 -15.70
N VAL A 99 -19.27 -2.61 -15.94
CA VAL A 99 -20.33 -1.81 -15.29
C VAL A 99 -20.31 -2.04 -13.78
N CYS A 100 -20.31 -3.31 -13.34
CA CYS A 100 -20.34 -3.66 -11.92
C CYS A 100 -19.10 -3.15 -11.20
N SER A 101 -17.91 -3.37 -11.77
CA SER A 101 -16.64 -2.93 -11.20
C SER A 101 -16.57 -1.41 -11.06
N VAL A 102 -17.01 -0.64 -12.06
CA VAL A 102 -17.03 0.83 -11.96
C VAL A 102 -17.99 1.32 -10.87
N ILE A 103 -19.21 0.77 -10.79
CA ILE A 103 -20.18 1.17 -9.76
C ILE A 103 -19.67 0.83 -8.35
N HIS A 104 -19.07 -0.35 -8.19
CA HIS A 104 -18.58 -0.84 -6.90
C HIS A 104 -17.30 -0.11 -6.44
N ALA A 105 -16.38 0.19 -7.36
CA ALA A 105 -15.11 0.82 -7.04
C ALA A 105 -15.21 2.34 -6.88
N ALA A 106 -16.07 3.02 -7.66
CA ALA A 106 -16.20 4.48 -7.65
C ALA A 106 -16.19 5.14 -6.25
N PRO A 107 -17.00 4.70 -5.25
CA PRO A 107 -17.01 5.34 -3.92
C PRO A 107 -15.70 5.22 -3.15
N ARG A 108 -14.82 4.27 -3.51
CA ARG A 108 -13.52 4.04 -2.88
C ARG A 108 -12.36 4.73 -3.62
N THR A 109 -12.66 5.43 -4.72
CA THR A 109 -11.67 6.16 -5.52
C THR A 109 -11.87 7.68 -5.39
N GLU A 110 -10.79 8.44 -5.52
CA GLU A 110 -10.80 9.91 -5.51
C GLU A 110 -11.21 10.55 -6.86
N ILE A 111 -11.61 9.74 -7.84
CA ILE A 111 -11.87 10.16 -9.23
C ILE A 111 -13.32 10.62 -9.40
N LYS A 112 -13.58 11.93 -9.26
CA LYS A 112 -14.94 12.53 -9.36
C LYS A 112 -15.71 12.09 -10.61
N GLU A 113 -15.03 11.89 -11.73
CA GLU A 113 -15.64 11.45 -12.97
C GLU A 113 -16.27 10.05 -12.87
N LEU A 114 -15.65 9.14 -12.08
CA LEU A 114 -16.20 7.82 -11.79
C LEU A 114 -17.42 7.89 -10.86
N HIS A 115 -17.46 8.85 -9.93
CA HIS A 115 -18.65 9.07 -9.07
C HIS A 115 -19.86 9.47 -9.92
N VAL A 116 -19.67 10.42 -10.84
CA VAL A 116 -20.72 10.84 -11.78
C VAL A 116 -21.13 9.69 -12.70
N LEU A 117 -20.16 8.92 -13.20
CA LEU A 117 -20.43 7.75 -14.04
C LEU A 117 -21.24 6.68 -13.29
N ARG A 118 -20.90 6.42 -12.02
CA ARG A 118 -21.66 5.54 -11.13
C ARG A 118 -23.11 5.97 -11.03
N GLU A 119 -23.39 7.25 -10.78
CA GLU A 119 -24.77 7.75 -10.68
C GLU A 119 -25.55 7.54 -11.99
N MET A 120 -24.92 7.76 -13.14
CA MET A 120 -25.52 7.53 -14.45
C MET A 120 -25.86 6.04 -14.67
N LEU A 121 -24.92 5.14 -14.34
CA LEU A 121 -25.10 3.70 -14.49
C LEU A 121 -26.15 3.14 -13.52
N MET A 122 -26.16 3.61 -12.27
CA MET A 122 -27.20 3.26 -11.30
C MET A 122 -28.58 3.74 -11.74
N SER A 123 -28.69 4.92 -12.35
CA SER A 123 -29.97 5.39 -12.87
C SER A 123 -30.44 4.61 -14.10
N LYS A 124 -29.52 4.02 -14.89
CA LYS A 124 -29.87 3.23 -16.07
C LYS A 124 -30.49 1.88 -15.70
N TYR A 125 -29.80 1.11 -14.87
CA TYR A 125 -30.20 -0.26 -14.52
C TYR A 125 -31.15 -0.33 -13.31
N GLY A 126 -31.31 0.81 -12.61
CA GLY A 126 -32.24 0.95 -11.51
C GLY A 126 -31.62 0.63 -10.15
N ARG A 127 -32.40 0.94 -9.10
CA ARG A 127 -31.94 0.89 -7.70
C ARG A 127 -31.62 -0.53 -7.23
N GLU A 128 -32.44 -1.52 -7.57
CA GLU A 128 -32.23 -2.92 -7.16
C GLU A 128 -30.90 -3.47 -7.68
N PHE A 129 -30.58 -3.21 -8.95
CA PHE A 129 -29.30 -3.58 -9.54
C PHE A 129 -28.14 -2.86 -8.83
N ALA A 130 -28.28 -1.57 -8.57
CA ALA A 130 -27.26 -0.79 -7.89
C ALA A 130 -26.95 -1.31 -6.48
N VAL A 131 -27.97 -1.67 -5.70
CA VAL A 131 -27.80 -2.29 -4.37
C VAL A 131 -27.12 -3.65 -4.50
N GLY A 132 -27.55 -4.48 -5.46
CA GLY A 132 -26.91 -5.77 -5.72
C GLY A 132 -25.42 -5.66 -6.05
N VAL A 133 -25.04 -4.70 -6.89
CA VAL A 133 -23.63 -4.45 -7.22
C VAL A 133 -22.85 -3.91 -6.02
N MET A 134 -23.46 -3.03 -5.21
CA MET A 134 -22.79 -2.49 -4.01
C MET A 134 -22.52 -3.57 -2.96
N GLU A 135 -23.42 -4.55 -2.82
CA GLU A 135 -23.26 -5.70 -1.93
C GLU A 135 -22.45 -6.85 -2.57
N ASN A 136 -22.00 -6.67 -3.82
CA ASN A 136 -21.38 -7.69 -4.65
C ASN A 136 -22.19 -9.01 -4.67
N LYS A 137 -23.52 -8.91 -4.74
CA LYS A 137 -24.41 -10.05 -4.93
C LYS A 137 -24.05 -10.78 -6.23
N ASP A 138 -24.07 -12.10 -6.18
CA ASP A 138 -23.76 -13.03 -7.28
C ASP A 138 -22.32 -12.94 -7.84
N GLY A 139 -21.38 -12.33 -7.12
CA GLY A 139 -20.00 -12.19 -7.59
C GLY A 139 -19.91 -11.37 -8.88
N CYS A 140 -20.79 -10.38 -9.04
CA CYS A 140 -20.88 -9.59 -10.27
C CYS A 140 -19.65 -8.69 -10.51
N VAL A 141 -18.84 -8.44 -9.48
CA VAL A 141 -17.57 -7.72 -9.55
C VAL A 141 -16.43 -8.73 -9.64
N SER A 142 -15.52 -8.51 -10.58
CA SER A 142 -14.29 -9.29 -10.74
C SER A 142 -13.51 -9.43 -9.43
N GLU A 143 -13.08 -10.65 -9.08
CA GLU A 143 -12.27 -10.90 -7.88
C GLU A 143 -10.99 -10.04 -7.85
N ARG A 144 -10.42 -9.76 -9.03
CA ARG A 144 -9.24 -8.90 -9.18
C ARG A 144 -9.48 -7.48 -8.69
N VAL A 145 -10.70 -6.95 -8.89
CA VAL A 145 -11.10 -5.63 -8.38
C VAL A 145 -11.35 -5.72 -6.88
N MET A 146 -12.02 -6.78 -6.43
CA MET A 146 -12.38 -6.97 -5.03
C MET A 146 -11.14 -7.05 -4.14
N LYS A 147 -10.15 -7.86 -4.50
CA LYS A 147 -8.88 -7.99 -3.77
C LYS A 147 -8.16 -6.65 -3.64
N LYS A 148 -8.08 -5.89 -4.73
CA LYS A 148 -7.39 -4.58 -4.76
C LYS A 148 -8.16 -3.44 -4.08
N LEU A 149 -9.47 -3.60 -3.88
CA LEU A 149 -10.28 -2.67 -3.08
C LEU A 149 -10.22 -2.96 -1.57
N GLN A 150 -9.75 -4.14 -1.17
CA GLN A 150 -9.56 -4.46 0.23
C GLN A 150 -8.32 -3.74 0.75
N ILE A 151 -8.51 -2.88 1.74
CA ILE A 151 -7.41 -2.27 2.47
C ILE A 151 -7.01 -3.28 3.54
N SER A 152 -5.85 -3.92 3.35
CA SER A 152 -5.27 -4.86 4.30
C SER A 152 -3.86 -4.41 4.68
N THR A 153 -3.41 -4.83 5.87
CA THR A 153 -2.02 -4.63 6.27
C THR A 153 -1.15 -5.61 5.50
N PRO A 154 -0.14 -5.15 4.74
CA PRO A 154 0.75 -6.05 4.02
C PRO A 154 1.52 -6.94 5.00
N SER A 155 1.85 -8.16 4.56
CA SER A 155 2.59 -9.10 5.40
C SER A 155 4.03 -8.58 5.67
N PRO A 156 4.60 -8.85 6.85
CA PRO A 156 5.98 -8.44 7.15
C PRO A 156 7.00 -8.97 6.13
N ALA A 157 6.76 -10.16 5.59
CA ALA A 157 7.59 -10.76 4.53
C ALA A 157 7.54 -9.95 3.22
N LEU A 158 6.37 -9.44 2.83
CA LEU A 158 6.24 -8.59 1.65
C LEU A 158 6.95 -7.24 1.85
N VAL A 159 6.85 -6.67 3.05
CA VAL A 159 7.57 -5.43 3.42
C VAL A 159 9.09 -5.62 3.34
N ASP A 160 9.59 -6.72 3.87
CA ASP A 160 11.02 -7.07 3.79
C ASP A 160 11.48 -7.30 2.35
N ALA A 161 10.68 -7.99 1.52
CA ALA A 161 10.97 -8.16 0.11
C ALA A 161 11.01 -6.82 -0.64
N TYR A 162 10.06 -5.92 -0.38
CA TYR A 162 10.03 -4.57 -0.96
C TYR A 162 11.26 -3.74 -0.56
N LEU A 163 11.63 -3.76 0.72
CA LEU A 163 12.83 -3.09 1.22
C LEU A 163 14.09 -3.64 0.54
N GLY A 164 14.17 -4.95 0.35
CA GLY A 164 15.28 -5.61 -0.34
C GLY A 164 15.41 -5.17 -1.80
N GLU A 165 14.30 -5.14 -2.55
CA GLU A 165 14.31 -4.69 -3.95
C GLU A 165 14.63 -3.19 -4.08
N ILE A 166 14.14 -2.34 -3.17
CA ILE A 166 14.52 -0.92 -3.13
C ILE A 166 16.01 -0.78 -2.82
N ALA A 167 16.52 -1.43 -1.78
CA ALA A 167 17.92 -1.35 -1.39
C ALA A 167 18.84 -1.79 -2.55
N LYS A 168 18.52 -2.93 -3.18
CA LYS A 168 19.22 -3.44 -4.37
C LYS A 168 19.16 -2.47 -5.55
N GLY A 169 18.00 -1.86 -5.82
CA GLY A 169 17.84 -0.88 -6.90
C GLY A 169 18.72 0.37 -6.75
N TYR A 170 19.01 0.77 -5.50
CA TYR A 170 19.86 1.92 -5.16
C TYR A 170 21.31 1.53 -4.78
N GLY A 171 21.68 0.25 -4.83
CA GLY A 171 23.04 -0.22 -4.53
C GLY A 171 23.39 -0.22 -3.04
N ILE A 172 22.41 -0.38 -2.16
CA ILE A 172 22.58 -0.45 -0.71
C ILE A 172 22.61 -1.92 -0.29
N ASP A 173 23.69 -2.34 0.38
CA ASP A 173 23.80 -3.70 0.94
C ASP A 173 22.90 -3.82 2.19
N TRP A 174 21.68 -4.31 1.99
CA TRP A 174 20.73 -4.58 3.07
C TRP A 174 20.12 -5.96 2.92
N THR A 175 20.08 -6.70 4.03
CA THR A 175 19.43 -8.01 4.14
C THR A 175 18.34 -7.97 5.22
N PRO A 176 17.17 -8.58 5.00
CA PRO A 176 16.15 -8.69 6.02
C PRO A 176 16.68 -9.40 7.26
N ALA A 177 16.34 -8.91 8.45
CA ALA A 177 16.75 -9.52 9.72
C ALA A 177 16.21 -10.95 9.92
N VAL A 178 15.28 -11.40 9.06
CA VAL A 178 14.68 -12.75 9.08
C VAL A 178 15.51 -13.77 8.30
N SER A 179 16.51 -13.37 7.51
CA SER A 179 17.55 -14.32 7.08
C SER A 179 18.56 -14.42 8.22
N GLY A 180 18.44 -15.48 9.04
CA GLY A 180 19.33 -15.75 10.16
C GLY A 180 20.78 -15.51 9.77
N SER A 181 21.33 -14.40 10.24
CA SER A 181 22.76 -14.19 10.35
C SER A 181 23.24 -15.15 11.43
N ALA A 182 23.45 -16.41 11.07
CA ALA A 182 24.33 -17.28 11.82
C ALA A 182 25.73 -16.65 11.72
N PRO A 183 26.31 -16.14 12.81
CA PRO A 183 27.71 -15.74 12.79
C PRO A 183 28.53 -17.01 12.56
N SER A 184 29.24 -17.05 11.45
CA SER A 184 30.22 -18.07 11.14
C SER A 184 31.40 -18.02 12.12
N ALA A 185 31.51 -19.01 13.00
CA ALA A 185 32.75 -19.48 13.66
C ALA A 185 32.50 -20.87 14.32
N PRO A 186 33.52 -21.70 14.60
CA PRO A 186 33.71 -23.00 13.96
C PRO A 186 33.25 -24.22 14.79
N THR A 187 33.14 -25.34 14.07
CA THR A 187 33.03 -26.73 14.53
C THR A 187 33.85 -27.05 15.79
N ASP A 188 33.21 -27.63 16.80
CA ASP A 188 33.59 -28.93 17.38
C ASP A 188 32.69 -29.30 18.58
N LEU A 189 32.04 -30.48 18.48
CA LEU A 189 31.82 -31.51 19.52
C LEU A 189 30.46 -32.23 19.38
N LYS A 190 30.56 -33.55 19.56
CA LYS A 190 29.64 -34.66 19.21
C LYS A 190 28.27 -34.66 19.88
N PRO A 191 27.29 -35.40 19.31
CA PRO A 191 25.94 -35.56 19.84
C PRO A 191 25.89 -36.62 20.95
N ASN A 192 25.10 -36.38 22.00
CA ASN A 192 24.66 -37.40 22.94
C ASN A 192 23.14 -37.61 22.77
N PRO A 193 22.64 -38.85 22.67
CA PRO A 193 21.22 -39.14 22.61
C PRO A 193 20.63 -39.21 24.02
N ASP A 194 19.30 -39.23 24.09
CA ASP A 194 18.44 -39.44 25.27
C ASP A 194 17.96 -38.16 25.98
N ASP A 195 16.79 -37.65 25.56
CA ASP A 195 15.62 -37.61 26.47
C ASP A 195 14.30 -37.43 25.68
N LYS A 196 13.29 -38.21 26.06
CA LYS A 196 11.94 -38.21 25.47
C LYS A 196 11.05 -37.21 26.22
N GLY A 197 10.35 -36.37 25.47
CA GLY A 197 9.18 -35.64 25.96
C GLY A 197 8.19 -35.40 24.83
N ASP A 198 7.09 -36.14 24.83
CA ASP A 198 5.86 -35.87 24.09
C ASP A 198 5.26 -34.52 24.57
N ASP A 199 4.88 -33.61 23.65
CA ASP A 199 3.61 -32.87 23.74
C ASP A 199 3.25 -32.13 22.43
N ASP A 200 2.08 -32.49 21.93
CA ASP A 200 1.02 -31.76 21.21
C ASP A 200 1.28 -30.87 19.97
N GLY A 201 0.80 -31.42 18.84
CA GLY A 201 -0.07 -30.80 17.84
C GLY A 201 -0.18 -29.28 17.72
N GLY A 202 0.26 -28.75 16.58
CA GLY A 202 -0.02 -27.38 16.16
C GLY A 202 0.31 -27.17 14.69
N ASP A 203 -0.50 -27.78 13.82
CA ASP A 203 -0.51 -27.51 12.38
C ASP A 203 -0.75 -26.02 12.13
N ASN A 204 0.31 -25.29 11.79
CA ASN A 204 0.22 -23.98 11.14
C ASN A 204 1.02 -24.03 9.84
N ALA A 205 0.52 -24.83 8.90
CA ALA A 205 0.78 -24.63 7.48
C ALA A 205 0.12 -23.30 7.07
N LEU A 206 0.83 -22.19 7.28
CA LEU A 206 0.43 -20.89 6.76
C LEU A 206 0.61 -20.94 5.23
N GLY A 207 -0.54 -21.05 4.55
CA GLY A 207 -0.67 -21.09 3.10
C GLY A 207 0.00 -19.88 2.47
N LEU A 208 1.14 -20.12 1.82
CA LEU A 208 1.88 -19.19 0.97
C LEU A 208 1.55 -19.39 -0.51
N GLU A 209 0.50 -20.16 -0.83
CA GLU A 209 0.27 -20.64 -2.19
C GLU A 209 -0.67 -19.74 -3.00
N ASP A 210 -1.52 -18.92 -2.37
CA ASP A 210 -2.51 -18.09 -3.09
C ASP A 210 -2.02 -16.70 -3.53
N ASP A 211 -0.84 -16.23 -3.09
CA ASP A 211 -0.39 -14.84 -3.31
C ASP A 211 0.81 -14.70 -4.27
N LYS A 212 1.35 -15.80 -4.81
CA LYS A 212 2.61 -15.74 -5.60
C LYS A 212 2.52 -14.82 -6.82
N ALA A 213 1.40 -14.82 -7.53
CA ALA A 213 1.21 -13.99 -8.73
C ALA A 213 1.06 -12.49 -8.42
N GLU A 214 0.47 -12.15 -7.26
CA GLU A 214 0.31 -10.75 -6.84
C GLU A 214 1.63 -10.20 -6.31
N VAL A 215 2.37 -11.00 -5.54
CA VAL A 215 3.73 -10.67 -5.10
C VAL A 215 4.66 -10.47 -6.31
N GLU A 216 4.55 -11.31 -7.35
CA GLU A 216 5.35 -11.17 -8.57
C GLU A 216 4.97 -9.93 -9.41
N SER A 217 3.68 -9.56 -9.48
CA SER A 217 3.21 -8.31 -10.09
C SER A 217 3.77 -7.07 -9.37
N LEU A 218 3.70 -7.10 -8.04
CA LEU A 218 4.17 -6.00 -7.18
C LEU A 218 5.70 -5.87 -7.18
N LEU A 219 6.45 -6.97 -7.33
CA LEU A 219 7.92 -6.98 -7.37
C LEU A 219 8.51 -6.91 -8.79
N SER A 220 7.69 -6.61 -9.81
CA SER A 220 8.17 -6.58 -11.20
C SER A 220 9.36 -5.60 -11.37
N PRO A 221 10.47 -6.02 -12.04
CA PRO A 221 11.70 -5.22 -12.13
C PRO A 221 11.53 -3.84 -12.78
N ALA A 222 10.47 -3.67 -13.60
CA ALA A 222 10.13 -2.38 -14.22
C ALA A 222 9.80 -1.30 -13.19
N LYS A 223 9.27 -1.67 -12.01
CA LYS A 223 8.91 -0.72 -10.93
C LYS A 223 10.13 -0.17 -10.17
N PHE A 224 11.28 -0.83 -10.29
CA PHE A 224 12.51 -0.53 -9.52
C PHE A 224 13.72 -0.11 -10.38
N LYS A 225 13.57 -0.10 -11.70
CA LYS A 225 14.62 0.28 -12.66
C LYS A 225 14.74 1.81 -12.78
N ASP A 226 15.34 2.46 -11.79
CA ASP A 226 15.81 3.84 -11.93
C ASP A 226 17.24 4.00 -11.40
N SER A 227 18.16 3.20 -11.94
CA SER A 227 19.58 3.16 -11.55
C SER A 227 20.41 4.33 -12.08
N THR A 228 19.82 5.49 -12.42
CA THR A 228 20.58 6.65 -12.95
C THR A 228 20.66 7.84 -12.01
N ALA A 229 19.90 7.85 -10.91
CA ALA A 229 19.98 8.90 -9.90
C ALA A 229 20.97 8.50 -8.79
N LYS A 230 22.22 8.95 -8.91
CA LYS A 230 23.21 8.90 -7.82
C LYS A 230 22.59 9.57 -6.59
N LEU A 231 22.58 8.88 -5.44
CA LEU A 231 22.12 9.45 -4.17
C LEU A 231 22.86 10.78 -3.92
N PRO A 232 22.19 11.83 -3.40
CA PRO A 232 22.88 13.06 -3.04
C PRO A 232 24.00 12.73 -2.05
N ASP A 233 25.22 13.14 -2.37
CA ASP A 233 26.39 12.99 -1.52
C ASP A 233 26.18 13.85 -0.26
N VAL A 234 25.80 13.22 0.85
CA VAL A 234 25.65 13.92 2.12
C VAL A 234 27.04 14.00 2.75
N PRO A 235 27.61 15.19 2.97
CA PRO A 235 28.90 15.32 3.61
C PRO A 235 28.85 14.64 4.98
N ALA A 236 29.85 13.81 5.27
CA ALA A 236 30.03 13.23 6.60
C ALA A 236 29.97 14.36 7.64
N PRO A 237 29.20 14.20 8.73
CA PRO A 237 29.24 15.19 9.81
C PRO A 237 30.70 15.27 10.29
N PRO A 238 31.28 16.49 10.40
CA PRO A 238 32.65 16.63 10.88
C PRO A 238 32.75 16.00 12.27
N ALA A 239 33.86 15.28 12.51
CA ALA A 239 34.16 14.64 13.78
C ALA A 239 33.86 15.60 14.93
N ALA A 240 32.92 15.21 15.79
CA ALA A 240 32.59 15.97 16.97
C ALA A 240 33.84 16.05 17.85
N ASP A 241 34.27 17.28 18.16
CA ASP A 241 35.25 17.54 19.20
C ASP A 241 34.83 16.81 20.50
N PRO A 242 35.78 16.30 21.29
CA PRO A 242 35.46 15.64 22.55
C PRO A 242 34.67 16.61 23.45
N PRO A 243 33.62 16.13 24.14
CA PRO A 243 32.79 16.98 24.97
C PRO A 243 33.61 17.64 26.08
N PRO A 244 33.29 18.89 26.48
CA PRO A 244 34.04 19.59 27.51
C PRO A 244 33.96 18.86 28.85
N SER A 245 35.13 18.63 29.44
CA SER A 245 35.30 18.06 30.78
C SER A 245 34.72 19.00 31.84
N TYR A 246 33.62 18.60 32.47
CA TYR A 246 33.10 19.29 33.67
C TYR A 246 33.77 18.74 34.93
N PRO A 247 34.04 19.61 35.94
CA PRO A 247 34.69 19.20 37.17
C PRO A 247 33.79 18.28 38.00
N THR A 248 34.39 17.23 38.53
CA THR A 248 33.76 16.26 39.42
C THR A 248 33.42 16.90 40.76
N ALA A 249 32.12 17.00 41.08
CA ALA A 249 31.65 17.29 42.43
C ALA A 249 31.03 16.01 43.02
N SER A 250 31.75 15.45 43.99
CA SER A 250 31.29 14.39 44.89
C SER A 250 30.15 14.90 45.79
N GLY A 251 29.07 14.13 45.93
CA GLY A 251 28.26 14.14 47.15
C GLY A 251 26.72 14.17 47.01
N SER A 252 26.11 13.00 47.24
CA SER A 252 24.88 12.79 48.03
C SER A 252 23.48 13.18 47.51
N ASN A 253 22.77 12.14 47.01
CA ASN A 253 21.43 11.67 47.43
C ASN A 253 20.16 12.58 47.30
N GLY A 254 19.18 12.09 46.51
CA GLY A 254 17.73 12.22 46.80
C GLY A 254 16.91 13.19 45.93
N GLY A 255 15.88 12.67 45.23
CA GLY A 255 14.73 13.47 44.78
C GLY A 255 14.20 13.22 43.37
N LYS A 256 13.44 12.12 43.17
CA LYS A 256 12.53 11.96 42.01
C LYS A 256 11.31 12.87 42.21
N GLY A 257 10.92 13.64 41.19
CA GLY A 257 9.56 14.16 41.05
C GLY A 257 9.41 15.65 40.76
N SER A 258 9.83 16.12 39.58
CA SER A 258 9.58 17.51 39.16
C SER A 258 9.01 17.69 37.75
N TYR A 259 8.94 16.65 36.91
CA TYR A 259 8.50 16.83 35.51
C TYR A 259 6.99 16.60 35.31
N ASP A 260 6.39 15.65 36.04
CA ASP A 260 4.94 15.37 35.95
C ASP A 260 4.07 16.46 36.61
N ALA A 261 4.57 17.09 37.67
CA ALA A 261 3.84 18.13 38.39
C ALA A 261 3.61 19.39 37.53
N ASP A 262 4.58 19.74 36.69
CA ASP A 262 4.49 20.90 35.78
C ASP A 262 3.57 20.62 34.58
N LEU A 263 3.48 19.36 34.12
CA LEU A 263 2.56 18.96 33.06
C LEU A 263 1.10 18.98 33.53
N PHE A 264 0.82 18.48 34.74
CA PHE A 264 -0.53 18.52 35.31
C PHE A 264 -1.04 19.95 35.54
N LYS A 265 -0.16 20.85 36.02
CA LYS A 265 -0.49 22.27 36.22
C LYS A 265 -0.84 22.99 34.91
N ARG A 266 -0.18 22.61 33.82
CA ARG A 266 -0.43 23.15 32.47
C ARG A 266 -1.75 22.63 31.88
N LEU A 267 -2.13 21.40 32.23
CA LEU A 267 -3.39 20.77 31.81
C LEU A 267 -4.61 21.35 32.53
N GLU A 268 -4.50 21.69 33.81
CA GLU A 268 -5.58 22.37 34.55
C GLU A 268 -5.85 23.79 34.05
N ALA A 269 -4.81 24.50 33.60
CA ALA A 269 -4.95 25.85 33.06
C ALA A 269 -5.75 25.91 31.73
N LEU A 270 -5.86 24.79 31.01
CA LEU A 270 -6.60 24.67 29.75
C LEU A 270 -8.08 24.31 29.93
N LYS A 271 -8.49 23.78 31.10
CA LYS A 271 -9.89 23.44 31.40
C LYS A 271 -10.73 24.61 31.91
N LYS A 272 -10.11 25.78 32.14
CA LYS A 272 -10.77 26.96 32.74
C LYS A 272 -11.03 28.09 31.75
N ARG A 273 -11.09 27.79 30.44
CA ARG A 273 -11.42 28.75 29.39
C ARG A 273 -12.65 28.30 28.61
#